data_AF-K9XLS0-F1
#
_entry.id   AF-K9XLS0-F1
#
_cell.length_a   1.000
_cell.length_b   1.000
_cell.length_c   1.000
_cell.angle_alpha   90.00
_cell.angle_beta   90.00
_cell.angle_gamma   90.00
#
_symmetry.space_group_name_H-M   'P 1'
#
loop_
_entity.id
_entity.type
_entity.pdbx_description
1 polymer ?
#
loop_
_entity_poly.entity_id
_entity_poly.type
_entity_poly.pdbx_seq_one_letter_code
_entity_poly.pdbx_strand_id
1 'polypeptide(L)'
;MTAVISDSPYKNQIPDVGWWAGNFRLTNLSGKLLGAHVAHSGLILLWAGGMTLFELSRFHPDQPMYEQGLILLPHLATLGFGVGAGGQVISTYPYFVVAVLHLIPSVILAAGGLYHALLGPEVLEDNPTLAGFFGYDWKDKDKITSILGIHLVLLGLGALLLVAKAMFWGGLFDPWAAGGGDVRVISHPTLNPIRIFGYLFGAWGSEGMAAVDNLEDVVGGHIWVGLMLIGGGIFHILTQPFAWARRILIYSGEAYLSYSIGAVAYMGFFAAYFAWVNNTAYPEVFYGPVRTLESAPGLVSVRGWLVTFHVVLALIFLIGHIWHALRARATAAGFDFKKGDMVQPPQVNLQMAAANNAINSQDVTLNFLKYLPIYRPGINPLARGLEIGMAHGYWLVGPFAVLGSIGTLRDANIGALVGLLAAGGLILLLTIGFSIYGTTKLEKRLETLPRPAFAATVPNVPEALQNVDEWSQFTTGFFIGGIGGAIFAYLILNSWSAFQAIAN
;
A
#
# COMPACT_ATOMS: atom_id res chain seq x y z
N MET A 1 0.41 -13.13 24.80
CA MET A 1 0.57 -11.68 24.53
C MET A 1 -0.16 -10.78 25.55
N THR A 2 -1.22 -11.25 26.21
CA THR A 2 -1.90 -10.53 27.32
C THR A 2 -1.03 -10.35 28.57
N ALA A 3 -0.19 -11.34 28.92
CA ALA A 3 0.74 -11.24 30.05
C ALA A 3 1.84 -10.16 29.86
N VAL A 4 2.26 -9.89 28.61
CA VAL A 4 3.29 -8.86 28.34
C VAL A 4 2.73 -7.44 28.53
N ILE A 5 1.41 -7.26 28.37
CA ILE A 5 0.75 -5.96 28.54
C ILE A 5 0.46 -5.67 30.02
N SER A 6 0.13 -6.69 30.83
CA SER A 6 -0.15 -6.50 32.27
C SER A 6 1.07 -6.01 33.05
N ASP A 7 2.26 -6.43 32.61
CA ASP A 7 3.51 -6.20 33.33
C ASP A 7 4.25 -4.96 32.81
N SER A 8 3.78 -4.34 31.72
CA SER A 8 4.35 -3.11 31.18
C SER A 8 4.01 -1.91 32.07
N PRO A 9 5.01 -1.06 32.42
CA PRO A 9 4.76 0.19 33.13
C PRO A 9 3.93 1.18 32.29
N TYR A 10 3.84 0.98 30.97
CA TYR A 10 3.10 1.81 30.03
C TYR A 10 1.72 1.27 29.68
N LYS A 11 1.19 0.27 30.42
CA LYS A 11 -0.10 -0.38 30.12
C LYS A 11 -1.26 0.59 29.86
N ASN A 12 -1.28 1.74 30.53
CA ASN A 12 -2.33 2.77 30.38
C ASN A 12 -2.25 3.52 29.04
N GLN A 13 -1.11 3.47 28.35
CA GLN A 13 -0.87 4.11 27.05
C GLN A 13 -1.07 3.13 25.88
N ILE A 14 -1.26 1.84 26.16
CA ILE A 14 -1.41 0.78 25.15
C ILE A 14 -2.89 0.70 24.73
N PRO A 15 -3.21 0.91 23.45
CA PRO A 15 -4.58 0.77 22.96
C PRO A 15 -5.16 -0.63 23.19
N ASP A 16 -6.36 -0.69 23.78
CA ASP A 16 -7.11 -1.94 23.90
C ASP A 16 -7.73 -2.35 22.56
N VAL A 17 -7.01 -3.17 21.81
CA VAL A 17 -7.45 -3.70 20.51
C VAL A 17 -7.32 -5.21 20.51
N GLY A 18 -8.16 -5.88 19.74
CA GLY A 18 -8.08 -7.31 19.56
C GLY A 18 -6.86 -7.75 18.74
N TRP A 19 -6.53 -9.04 18.75
CA TRP A 19 -5.26 -9.56 18.25
C TRP A 19 -4.98 -9.28 16.77
N TRP A 20 -6.02 -9.20 15.93
CA TRP A 20 -5.91 -8.90 14.50
C TRP A 20 -5.42 -7.48 14.20
N ALA A 21 -5.54 -6.55 15.16
CA ALA A 21 -4.97 -5.19 15.10
C ALA A 21 -3.78 -5.03 16.05
N GLY A 22 -3.10 -6.13 16.41
CA GLY A 22 -2.08 -6.16 17.46
C GLY A 22 -0.99 -5.10 17.34
N ASN A 23 -0.57 -4.75 16.12
CA ASN A 23 0.47 -3.73 15.89
C ASN A 23 0.02 -2.31 16.28
N PHE A 24 -1.30 -2.04 16.34
CA PHE A 24 -1.82 -0.76 16.84
C PHE A 24 -1.49 -0.54 18.33
N ARG A 25 -1.13 -1.60 19.06
CA ARG A 25 -0.64 -1.50 20.45
C ARG A 25 0.71 -0.79 20.55
N LEU A 26 1.47 -0.73 19.45
CA LEU A 26 2.81 -0.15 19.41
C LEU A 26 2.80 1.37 19.19
N THR A 27 1.65 1.99 18.93
CA THR A 27 1.56 3.40 18.54
C THR A 27 2.28 4.34 19.51
N ASN A 28 2.23 4.07 20.81
CA ASN A 28 2.87 4.89 21.85
C ASN A 28 4.13 4.24 22.46
N LEU A 29 4.60 3.12 21.89
CA LEU A 29 5.77 2.39 22.36
C LEU A 29 6.93 2.61 21.39
N SER A 30 7.51 3.81 21.40
CA SER A 30 8.49 4.26 20.39
C SER A 30 9.69 3.34 20.23
N GLY A 31 10.17 2.69 21.31
CA GLY A 31 11.27 1.72 21.25
C GLY A 31 10.87 0.40 20.59
N LYS A 32 9.70 -0.15 20.96
CA LYS A 32 9.19 -1.37 20.31
C LYS A 32 8.81 -1.12 18.85
N LEU A 33 8.24 0.05 18.56
CA LEU A 33 7.88 0.47 17.21
C LEU A 33 9.13 0.66 16.35
N LEU A 34 10.21 1.24 16.88
CA LEU A 34 11.51 1.29 16.22
C LEU A 34 12.00 -0.14 15.88
N GLY A 35 11.95 -1.06 16.84
CA GLY A 35 12.33 -2.46 16.62
C GLY A 35 11.54 -3.12 15.49
N ALA A 36 10.23 -2.89 15.44
CA ALA A 36 9.38 -3.39 14.36
C ALA A 36 9.78 -2.83 12.98
N HIS A 37 10.06 -1.53 12.87
CA HIS A 37 10.49 -0.91 11.62
C HIS A 37 11.88 -1.40 11.17
N VAL A 38 12.84 -1.50 12.10
CA VAL A 38 14.20 -1.97 11.79
C VAL A 38 14.18 -3.44 11.38
N ALA A 39 13.41 -4.29 12.06
CA ALA A 39 13.22 -5.69 11.67
C ALA A 39 12.57 -5.81 10.28
N HIS A 40 11.56 -4.99 9.98
CA HIS A 40 10.92 -4.96 8.68
C HIS A 40 11.90 -4.53 7.56
N SER A 41 12.74 -3.53 7.80
CA SER A 41 13.83 -3.18 6.87
C SER A 41 14.81 -4.34 6.65
N GLY A 42 15.11 -5.12 7.69
CA GLY A 42 15.86 -6.37 7.58
C GLY A 42 15.20 -7.38 6.65
N LEU A 43 13.87 -7.54 6.70
CA LEU A 43 13.14 -8.44 5.78
C LEU A 43 13.25 -7.98 4.32
N ILE A 44 13.22 -6.67 4.06
CA ILE A 44 13.38 -6.12 2.71
C ILE A 44 14.76 -6.47 2.14
N LEU A 45 15.83 -6.25 2.93
CA LEU A 45 17.20 -6.57 2.51
C LEU A 45 17.41 -8.09 2.35
N LEU A 46 16.83 -8.88 3.24
CA LEU A 46 16.86 -10.35 3.15
C LEU A 46 16.22 -10.84 1.86
N TRP A 47 15.05 -10.30 1.51
CA TRP A 47 14.37 -10.62 0.25
C TRP A 47 15.20 -10.18 -0.95
N ALA A 48 15.72 -8.95 -0.96
CA ALA A 48 16.52 -8.44 -2.08
C ALA A 48 17.77 -9.30 -2.33
N GLY A 49 18.54 -9.62 -1.28
CA GLY A 49 19.73 -10.47 -1.39
C GLY A 49 19.39 -11.92 -1.72
N GLY A 50 18.43 -12.52 -1.00
CA GLY A 50 18.02 -13.91 -1.19
C GLY A 50 17.40 -14.17 -2.55
N MET A 51 16.51 -13.29 -3.01
CA MET A 51 15.89 -13.41 -4.34
C MET A 51 16.92 -13.16 -5.45
N THR A 52 17.88 -12.24 -5.29
CA THR A 52 18.94 -12.04 -6.30
C THR A 52 19.82 -13.29 -6.42
N LEU A 53 20.18 -13.95 -5.30
CA LEU A 53 20.90 -15.23 -5.34
C LEU A 53 20.07 -16.34 -5.97
N PHE A 54 18.77 -16.38 -5.67
CA PHE A 54 17.85 -17.35 -6.26
C PHE A 54 17.76 -17.17 -7.78
N GLU A 55 17.53 -15.95 -8.26
CA GLU A 55 17.53 -15.63 -9.69
C GLU A 55 18.85 -16.00 -10.35
N LEU A 56 19.97 -15.63 -9.73
CA LEU A 56 21.29 -15.96 -10.24
C LEU A 56 21.54 -17.48 -10.32
N SER A 57 21.02 -18.27 -9.38
CA SER A 57 21.15 -19.74 -9.39
C SER A 57 20.37 -20.41 -10.53
N ARG A 58 19.39 -19.69 -11.10
CA ARG A 58 18.50 -20.16 -12.17
C ARG A 58 18.76 -19.45 -13.49
N PHE A 59 19.71 -18.51 -13.54
CA PHE A 59 19.99 -17.70 -14.70
C PHE A 59 20.73 -18.50 -15.78
N HIS A 60 20.17 -18.49 -16.99
CA HIS A 60 20.74 -19.06 -18.19
C HIS A 60 21.14 -17.93 -19.16
N PRO A 61 22.44 -17.73 -19.45
CA PRO A 61 22.91 -16.62 -20.27
C PRO A 61 22.51 -16.74 -21.75
N ASP A 62 22.17 -17.95 -22.21
CA ASP A 62 21.76 -18.22 -23.59
C ASP A 62 20.28 -17.84 -23.86
N GLN A 63 19.55 -17.43 -22.83
CA GLN A 63 18.14 -17.02 -22.93
C GLN A 63 17.98 -15.54 -22.56
N PRO A 64 17.00 -14.82 -23.15
CA PRO A 64 16.70 -13.45 -22.74
C PRO A 64 16.30 -13.39 -21.26
N MET A 65 16.72 -12.34 -20.54
CA MET A 65 16.36 -12.19 -19.12
C MET A 65 14.85 -12.13 -18.91
N TYR A 66 14.13 -11.49 -19.83
CA TYR A 66 12.70 -11.25 -19.69
C TYR A 66 11.83 -12.50 -19.80
N GLU A 67 12.39 -13.63 -20.24
CA GLU A 67 11.70 -14.92 -20.42
C GLU A 67 11.94 -15.90 -19.26
N GLN A 68 12.83 -15.56 -18.33
CA GLN A 68 13.29 -16.48 -17.28
C GLN A 68 12.64 -16.23 -15.91
N GLY A 69 11.69 -15.28 -15.83
CA GLY A 69 11.03 -14.91 -14.58
C GLY A 69 11.94 -14.16 -13.61
N LEU A 70 12.89 -13.36 -14.13
CA LEU A 70 13.88 -12.62 -13.35
C LEU A 70 13.42 -11.17 -13.15
N ILE A 71 13.22 -10.70 -11.92
CA ILE A 71 12.82 -9.31 -11.67
C ILE A 71 13.95 -8.46 -11.12
N LEU A 72 14.98 -9.03 -10.48
CA LEU A 72 16.07 -8.28 -9.87
C LEU A 72 17.30 -8.16 -10.77
N LEU A 73 17.70 -9.23 -11.47
CA LEU A 73 18.85 -9.17 -12.39
C LEU A 73 18.70 -8.09 -13.48
N PRO A 74 17.52 -7.89 -14.11
CA PRO A 74 17.27 -6.78 -15.02
C PRO A 74 17.56 -5.39 -14.43
N HIS A 75 17.26 -5.17 -13.14
CA HIS A 75 17.54 -3.90 -12.48
C HIS A 75 19.05 -3.68 -12.31
N LEU A 76 19.79 -4.74 -11.98
CA LEU A 76 21.26 -4.65 -11.87
C LEU A 76 21.91 -4.45 -13.25
N ALA A 77 21.42 -5.13 -14.28
CA ALA A 77 21.84 -4.97 -15.66
C ALA A 77 21.60 -3.53 -16.16
N THR A 78 20.45 -2.93 -15.83
CA THR A 78 20.13 -1.54 -16.17
C THR A 78 21.11 -0.54 -15.55
N LEU A 79 21.61 -0.83 -14.35
CA LEU A 79 22.68 -0.06 -13.70
C LEU A 79 24.07 -0.29 -14.35
N GLY A 80 24.15 -1.09 -15.40
CA GLY A 80 25.39 -1.42 -16.12
C GLY A 80 26.27 -2.45 -15.41
N PHE A 81 25.74 -3.18 -14.42
CA PHE A 81 26.50 -4.24 -13.78
C PHE A 81 26.49 -5.50 -14.64
N GLY A 82 27.67 -6.04 -14.96
CA GLY A 82 27.79 -7.37 -15.55
C GLY A 82 27.33 -7.50 -17.01
N VAL A 83 26.93 -6.40 -17.66
CA VAL A 83 26.47 -6.36 -19.05
C VAL A 83 27.39 -5.52 -19.93
N GLY A 84 27.37 -5.81 -21.24
CA GLY A 84 28.04 -5.02 -22.27
C GLY A 84 27.14 -4.80 -23.49
N ALA A 85 27.76 -4.70 -24.68
CA ALA A 85 27.07 -4.46 -25.94
C ALA A 85 25.89 -5.41 -26.19
N GLY A 86 24.80 -4.85 -26.71
CA GLY A 86 23.54 -5.55 -26.96
C GLY A 86 22.85 -6.08 -25.70
N GLY A 87 23.27 -5.67 -24.50
CA GLY A 87 22.77 -6.19 -23.23
C GLY A 87 23.29 -7.59 -22.88
N GLN A 88 24.35 -8.07 -23.55
CA GLN A 88 24.92 -9.38 -23.25
C GLN A 88 25.50 -9.42 -21.82
N VAL A 89 25.19 -10.48 -21.07
CA VAL A 89 25.79 -10.70 -19.74
C VAL A 89 27.21 -11.22 -19.91
N ILE A 90 28.19 -10.37 -19.60
CA ILE A 90 29.63 -10.67 -19.66
C ILE A 90 30.20 -11.14 -18.32
N SER A 91 29.54 -10.83 -17.20
CA SER A 91 29.94 -11.28 -15.89
C SER A 91 28.77 -11.31 -14.91
N THR A 92 28.58 -12.43 -14.22
CA THR A 92 27.58 -12.58 -13.16
C THR A 92 28.11 -12.21 -11.77
N TYR A 93 29.42 -11.98 -11.64
CA TYR A 93 30.06 -11.70 -10.36
C TYR A 93 29.52 -10.43 -9.68
N PRO A 94 29.27 -9.30 -10.37
CA PRO A 94 28.64 -8.13 -9.76
C PRO A 94 27.27 -8.42 -9.15
N TYR A 95 26.47 -9.28 -9.78
CA TYR A 95 25.16 -9.68 -9.24
C TYR A 95 25.31 -10.45 -7.93
N PHE A 96 26.25 -11.40 -7.88
CA PHE A 96 26.58 -12.13 -6.66
C PHE A 96 27.04 -11.19 -5.54
N VAL A 97 27.94 -10.24 -5.83
CA VAL A 97 28.43 -9.26 -4.85
C VAL A 97 27.29 -8.42 -4.29
N VAL A 98 26.43 -7.86 -5.16
CA VAL A 98 25.28 -7.07 -4.72
C VAL A 98 24.34 -7.91 -3.85
N ALA A 99 24.08 -9.16 -4.23
CA ALA A 99 23.21 -10.04 -3.45
C ALA A 99 23.76 -10.31 -2.04
N VAL A 100 25.06 -10.60 -1.91
CA VAL A 100 25.73 -10.80 -0.62
C VAL A 100 25.75 -9.52 0.22
N LEU A 101 25.98 -8.37 -0.41
CA LEU A 101 25.95 -7.06 0.26
C LEU A 101 24.56 -6.63 0.72
N HIS A 102 23.48 -7.23 0.21
CA HIS A 102 22.14 -7.07 0.78
C HIS A 102 21.87 -8.09 1.89
N LEU A 103 22.33 -9.34 1.71
CA LEU A 103 22.06 -10.44 2.64
C LEU A 103 22.79 -10.30 3.99
N ILE A 104 24.06 -9.86 3.99
CA ILE A 104 24.81 -9.74 5.25
C ILE A 104 24.24 -8.64 6.16
N PRO A 105 23.99 -7.40 5.67
CA PRO A 105 23.39 -6.36 6.50
C PRO A 105 21.97 -6.68 6.95
N SER A 106 21.22 -7.54 6.23
CA SER A 106 19.88 -7.95 6.67
C SER A 106 19.90 -8.62 8.05
N VAL A 107 20.95 -9.39 8.36
CA VAL A 107 21.13 -10.04 9.67
C VAL A 107 21.43 -9.01 10.75
N ILE A 108 22.23 -7.98 10.44
CA ILE A 108 22.55 -6.89 11.36
C ILE A 108 21.28 -6.10 11.71
N LEU A 109 20.47 -5.77 10.69
CA LEU A 109 19.18 -5.10 10.90
C LEU A 109 18.20 -5.99 11.67
N ALA A 110 18.13 -7.29 11.38
CA ALA A 110 17.29 -8.22 12.12
C ALA A 110 17.69 -8.29 13.61
N ALA A 111 18.99 -8.35 13.91
CA ALA A 111 19.50 -8.34 15.28
C ALA A 111 19.14 -7.04 16.01
N GLY A 112 19.34 -5.88 15.38
CA GLY A 112 18.94 -4.58 15.94
C GLY A 112 17.42 -4.46 16.14
N GLY A 113 16.63 -4.93 15.19
CA GLY A 113 15.16 -4.95 15.27
C GLY A 113 14.65 -5.83 16.41
N LEU A 114 15.20 -7.04 16.56
CA LEU A 114 14.86 -7.95 17.66
C LEU A 114 15.27 -7.37 19.02
N TYR A 115 16.46 -6.77 19.11
CA TYR A 115 16.90 -6.08 20.32
C TYR A 115 15.90 -5.00 20.72
N HIS A 116 15.56 -4.06 19.84
CA HIS A 116 14.64 -2.97 20.18
C HIS A 116 13.19 -3.43 20.42
N ALA A 117 12.74 -4.50 19.75
CA ALA A 117 11.38 -5.02 19.93
C ALA A 117 11.20 -5.78 21.27
N LEU A 118 12.22 -6.53 21.69
CA LEU A 118 12.11 -7.52 22.77
C LEU A 118 12.92 -7.20 24.02
N LEU A 119 14.10 -6.60 23.89
CA LEU A 119 15.08 -6.43 24.99
C LEU A 119 15.29 -4.96 25.39
N GLY A 120 15.22 -4.05 24.42
CA GLY A 120 15.40 -2.63 24.62
C GLY A 120 14.23 -1.97 25.38
N PRO A 121 14.36 -0.68 25.72
CA PRO A 121 13.30 0.07 26.38
C PRO A 121 12.04 0.12 25.52
N GLU A 122 10.86 0.00 26.14
CA GLU A 122 9.58 0.00 25.40
C GLU A 122 9.28 1.36 24.78
N VAL A 123 9.66 2.43 25.48
CA VAL A 123 9.52 3.84 25.09
C VAL A 123 10.91 4.47 25.15
N LEU A 124 11.29 5.17 24.09
CA LEU A 124 12.42 6.08 24.08
C LEU A 124 11.95 7.42 24.64
N GLU A 125 12.43 7.76 25.83
CA GLU A 125 12.09 9.02 26.50
C GLU A 125 12.62 10.21 25.69
N ASP A 126 11.88 11.31 25.66
CA ASP A 126 12.37 12.58 25.14
C ASP A 126 12.95 13.40 26.30
N ASN A 127 14.27 13.50 26.35
CA ASN A 127 15.00 14.19 27.43
C ASN A 127 16.29 14.84 26.89
N PRO A 128 16.98 15.70 27.66
CA PRO A 128 18.16 16.44 27.18
C PRO A 128 19.42 15.58 26.94
N THR A 129 19.31 14.25 26.98
CA THR A 129 20.45 13.34 26.74
C THR A 129 20.55 12.98 25.26
N LEU A 130 21.68 12.37 24.87
CA LEU A 130 21.83 11.83 23.52
C LEU A 130 20.79 10.74 23.20
N ALA A 131 20.43 9.91 24.18
CA ALA A 131 19.36 8.92 24.00
C ALA A 131 18.00 9.61 23.84
N GLY A 132 17.80 10.73 24.53
CA GLY A 132 16.60 11.55 24.46
C GLY A 132 16.35 12.17 23.08
N PHE A 133 17.40 12.39 22.29
CA PHE A 133 17.27 12.79 20.89
C PHE A 133 16.43 11.81 20.05
N PHE A 134 16.32 10.54 20.43
CA PHE A 134 15.51 9.55 19.69
C PHE A 134 14.06 9.44 20.18
N GLY A 135 13.72 10.03 21.32
CA GLY A 135 12.35 10.13 21.80
C GLY A 135 11.51 11.06 20.93
N TYR A 136 10.21 10.78 20.82
CA TYR A 136 9.26 11.64 20.09
C TYR A 136 7.82 11.44 20.58
N ASP A 137 7.00 12.49 20.43
CA ASP A 137 5.54 12.43 20.47
C ASP A 137 5.01 12.72 19.06
N TRP A 138 4.04 11.94 18.60
CA TRP A 138 3.36 12.17 17.32
C TRP A 138 2.74 13.57 17.19
N LYS A 139 2.41 14.21 18.32
CA LYS A 139 1.86 15.56 18.37
C LYS A 139 2.93 16.65 18.38
N ASP A 140 4.19 16.32 18.67
CA ASP A 140 5.30 17.26 18.54
C ASP A 140 5.60 17.46 17.05
N LYS A 141 5.07 18.57 16.54
CA LYS A 141 5.14 18.91 15.12
C LYS A 141 6.57 19.19 14.68
N ASP A 142 7.39 19.72 15.57
CA ASP A 142 8.77 20.13 15.27
C ASP A 142 9.69 18.92 15.27
N LYS A 143 9.47 17.98 16.20
CA LYS A 143 10.20 16.72 16.20
C LYS A 143 9.88 15.90 14.96
N ILE A 144 8.61 15.83 14.57
CA ILE A 144 8.18 15.10 13.37
C ILE A 144 8.76 15.74 12.09
N THR A 145 8.78 17.08 11.96
CA THR A 145 9.44 17.72 10.80
C THR A 145 10.95 17.54 10.80
N SER A 146 11.59 17.52 11.97
CA SER A 146 13.02 17.24 12.08
C SER A 146 13.36 15.82 11.59
N ILE A 147 12.59 14.81 12.03
CA ILE A 147 12.75 13.42 11.58
C ILE A 147 12.50 13.32 10.08
N LEU A 148 11.43 13.93 9.57
CA LEU A 148 11.15 14.00 8.12
C LEU A 148 12.34 14.61 7.37
N GLY A 149 12.86 15.75 7.83
CA GLY A 149 13.93 16.46 7.16
C GLY A 149 15.23 15.67 7.09
N ILE A 150 15.60 14.93 8.15
CA ILE A 150 16.75 14.02 8.13
C ILE A 150 16.56 12.94 7.06
N HIS A 151 15.38 12.32 6.98
CA HIS A 151 15.11 11.29 5.97
C HIS A 151 15.11 11.85 4.55
N LEU A 152 14.62 13.08 4.33
CA LEU A 152 14.70 13.74 3.03
C LEU A 152 16.15 13.97 2.59
N VAL A 153 17.04 14.39 3.50
CA VAL A 153 18.47 14.49 3.19
C VAL A 153 19.05 13.13 2.79
N LEU A 154 18.75 12.07 3.54
CA LEU A 154 19.22 10.72 3.22
C LEU A 154 18.69 10.21 1.86
N LEU A 155 17.43 10.49 1.53
CA LEU A 155 16.87 10.17 0.21
C LEU A 155 17.54 10.98 -0.91
N GLY A 156 17.84 12.25 -0.66
CA GLY A 156 18.57 13.10 -1.61
C GLY A 156 19.99 12.58 -1.87
N LEU A 157 20.70 12.12 -0.84
CA LEU A 157 21.98 11.43 -1.01
C LEU A 157 21.82 10.13 -1.81
N GLY A 158 20.74 9.37 -1.58
CA GLY A 158 20.40 8.19 -2.39
C GLY A 158 20.21 8.50 -3.87
N ALA A 159 19.50 9.58 -4.22
CA ALA A 159 19.34 10.01 -5.61
C ALA A 159 20.70 10.38 -6.24
N LEU A 160 21.58 11.06 -5.49
CA LEU A 160 22.92 11.42 -5.95
C LEU A 160 23.87 10.21 -6.07
N LEU A 161 23.62 9.10 -5.38
CA LEU A 161 24.38 7.86 -5.61
C LEU A 161 24.11 7.27 -7.00
N LEU A 162 22.89 7.38 -7.53
CA LEU A 162 22.61 7.01 -8.93
C LEU A 162 23.37 7.92 -9.90
N VAL A 163 23.40 9.23 -9.63
CA VAL A 163 24.17 10.20 -10.42
C VAL A 163 25.66 9.82 -10.40
N ALA A 164 26.21 9.52 -9.23
CA ALA A 164 27.60 9.12 -9.09
C ALA A 164 27.90 7.82 -9.85
N LYS A 165 26.99 6.84 -9.80
CA LYS A 165 27.10 5.60 -10.60
C LYS A 165 27.14 5.90 -12.10
N ALA A 166 26.24 6.75 -12.59
CA ALA A 166 26.11 7.07 -14.00
C ALA A 166 27.27 7.93 -14.56
N MET A 167 27.85 8.80 -13.74
CA MET A 167 28.88 9.75 -14.18
C MET A 167 30.31 9.28 -13.88
N PHE A 168 30.53 8.55 -12.78
CA PHE A 168 31.88 8.30 -12.26
C PHE A 168 32.22 6.82 -12.10
N TRP A 169 31.22 5.93 -11.99
CA TRP A 169 31.45 4.49 -11.75
C TRP A 169 30.89 3.62 -12.88
N GLY A 170 31.47 3.78 -14.07
CA GLY A 170 31.24 2.90 -15.21
C GLY A 170 29.99 3.20 -16.03
N GLY A 171 29.08 4.07 -15.58
CA GLY A 171 27.92 4.46 -16.38
C GLY A 171 26.64 3.67 -16.10
N LEU A 172 25.67 3.77 -17.01
CA LEU A 172 24.42 3.01 -17.00
C LEU A 172 24.27 2.29 -18.35
N PHE A 173 23.41 1.27 -18.41
CA PHE A 173 23.07 0.67 -19.70
C PHE A 173 22.19 1.63 -20.51
N ASP A 174 22.66 2.02 -21.69
CA ASP A 174 21.97 2.90 -22.62
C ASP A 174 21.38 2.08 -23.78
N PRO A 175 20.04 1.88 -23.83
CA PRO A 175 19.42 1.15 -24.92
C PRO A 175 19.52 1.88 -26.28
N TRP A 176 19.85 3.18 -26.26
CA TRP A 176 19.96 4.01 -27.46
C TRP A 176 21.37 4.07 -28.02
N ALA A 177 22.35 3.46 -27.35
CA ALA A 177 23.69 3.33 -27.89
C ALA A 177 23.71 2.41 -29.12
N ALA A 178 24.67 2.63 -30.01
CA ALA A 178 24.79 1.87 -31.26
C ALA A 178 24.94 0.36 -31.01
N GLY A 179 24.44 -0.47 -31.93
CA GLY A 179 24.57 -1.93 -31.84
C GLY A 179 23.57 -2.62 -30.90
N GLY A 180 22.45 -1.97 -30.56
CA GLY A 180 21.40 -2.57 -29.71
C GLY A 180 21.55 -2.24 -28.22
N GLY A 181 22.29 -1.18 -27.89
CA GLY A 181 22.54 -0.70 -26.54
C GLY A 181 23.89 -1.13 -25.96
N ASP A 182 24.45 -0.33 -25.05
CA ASP A 182 25.72 -0.62 -24.37
C ASP A 182 25.81 0.19 -23.07
N VAL A 183 26.74 -0.18 -22.18
CA VAL A 183 27.01 0.59 -20.97
C VAL A 183 27.79 1.85 -21.31
N ARG A 184 27.26 3.02 -20.92
CA ARG A 184 27.84 4.32 -21.23
C ARG A 184 27.91 5.23 -20.02
N VAL A 185 29.03 5.93 -19.88
CA VAL A 185 29.21 7.01 -18.90
C VAL A 185 28.46 8.26 -19.38
N ILE A 186 27.67 8.85 -18.48
CA ILE A 186 26.88 10.05 -18.76
C ILE A 186 27.68 11.29 -18.37
N SER A 187 28.39 11.87 -19.34
CA SER A 187 29.30 13.01 -19.10
C SER A 187 28.60 14.37 -19.08
N HIS A 188 27.43 14.49 -19.71
CA HIS A 188 26.73 15.76 -19.89
C HIS A 188 25.25 15.65 -19.48
N PRO A 189 24.93 15.46 -18.19
CA PRO A 189 23.55 15.38 -17.73
C PRO A 189 22.79 16.69 -18.02
N THR A 190 21.51 16.58 -18.34
CA THR A 190 20.68 17.75 -18.63
C THR A 190 20.35 18.52 -17.36
N LEU A 191 20.89 19.73 -17.22
CA LEU A 191 20.58 20.62 -16.09
C LEU A 191 19.53 21.69 -16.41
N ASN A 192 19.13 21.83 -17.68
CA ASN A 192 18.15 22.83 -18.09
C ASN A 192 16.79 22.57 -17.39
N PRO A 193 16.32 23.49 -16.51
CA PRO A 193 15.10 23.28 -15.75
C PRO A 193 13.85 23.22 -16.64
N ILE A 194 13.83 23.92 -17.78
CA ILE A 194 12.70 23.87 -18.72
C ILE A 194 12.54 22.44 -19.26
N ARG A 195 13.66 21.79 -19.59
CA ARG A 195 13.63 20.40 -20.05
C ARG A 195 13.22 19.46 -18.92
N ILE A 196 13.87 19.53 -17.77
CA ILE A 196 13.60 18.61 -16.64
C ILE A 196 12.16 18.76 -16.11
N PHE A 197 11.72 19.98 -15.80
CA PHE A 197 10.37 20.18 -15.24
C PHE A 197 9.26 20.11 -16.30
N GLY A 198 9.59 20.24 -17.60
CA GLY A 198 8.62 20.03 -18.69
C GLY A 198 8.03 18.61 -18.71
N TYR A 199 8.79 17.61 -18.25
CA TYR A 199 8.29 16.22 -18.11
C TYR A 199 7.11 16.10 -17.13
N LEU A 200 7.04 16.93 -16.09
CA LEU A 200 5.93 16.93 -15.13
C LEU A 200 4.60 17.33 -15.77
N PHE A 201 4.66 18.05 -16.89
CA PHE A 201 3.48 18.58 -17.60
C PHE A 201 3.27 17.93 -18.97
N GLY A 202 4.02 16.86 -19.29
CA GLY A 202 3.92 16.18 -20.58
C GLY A 202 4.38 17.01 -21.78
N ALA A 203 5.26 17.99 -21.57
CA ALA A 203 5.76 18.85 -22.64
C ALA A 203 6.57 18.07 -23.71
N TRP A 204 7.09 16.88 -23.34
CA TRP A 204 7.97 16.06 -24.17
C TRP A 204 7.35 14.72 -24.56
N GLY A 205 6.06 14.52 -24.29
CA GLY A 205 5.33 13.30 -24.64
C GLY A 205 4.06 13.14 -23.84
N SER A 206 3.07 12.45 -24.43
CA SER A 206 1.78 12.15 -23.79
C SER A 206 1.91 11.32 -22.52
N GLU A 207 3.02 10.61 -22.38
CA GLU A 207 3.35 9.73 -21.26
C GLU A 207 3.91 10.51 -20.04
N GLY A 208 3.99 11.84 -20.11
CA GLY A 208 4.45 12.68 -19.01
C GLY A 208 5.91 12.39 -18.67
N MET A 209 6.20 12.17 -17.39
CA MET A 209 7.53 11.77 -16.93
C MET A 209 8.01 10.44 -17.52
N ALA A 210 7.12 9.53 -17.86
CA ALA A 210 7.48 8.25 -18.47
C ALA A 210 7.86 8.37 -19.95
N ALA A 211 7.73 9.56 -20.54
CA ALA A 211 8.20 9.85 -21.90
C ALA A 211 9.72 10.07 -21.99
N VAL A 212 10.47 10.04 -20.88
CA VAL A 212 11.91 10.24 -20.91
C VAL A 212 12.60 9.20 -21.80
N ASP A 213 13.38 9.68 -22.76
CA ASP A 213 13.89 8.90 -23.90
C ASP A 213 15.43 8.92 -24.00
N ASN A 214 16.12 9.46 -23.01
CA ASN A 214 17.58 9.50 -22.96
C ASN A 214 18.09 9.52 -21.51
N LEU A 215 19.33 9.08 -21.30
CA LEU A 215 19.91 8.97 -19.96
C LEU A 215 20.39 10.31 -19.38
N GLU A 216 20.73 11.29 -20.22
CA GLU A 216 21.12 12.63 -19.79
C GLU A 216 20.00 13.30 -18.99
N ASP A 217 18.75 13.14 -19.43
CA ASP A 217 17.56 13.64 -18.74
C ASP A 217 17.24 12.83 -17.48
N VAL A 218 17.44 11.51 -17.50
CA VAL A 218 17.29 10.66 -16.29
C VAL A 218 18.28 11.11 -15.21
N VAL A 219 19.57 11.22 -15.54
CA VAL A 219 20.61 11.63 -14.59
C VAL A 219 20.42 13.09 -14.17
N GLY A 220 20.13 13.98 -15.11
CA GLY A 220 19.82 15.39 -14.85
C GLY A 220 18.63 15.57 -13.90
N GLY A 221 17.56 14.81 -14.10
CA GLY A 221 16.39 14.77 -13.22
C GLY A 221 16.76 14.32 -11.81
N HIS A 222 17.59 13.29 -11.65
CA HIS A 222 18.04 12.83 -10.34
C HIS A 222 18.96 13.84 -9.62
N ILE A 223 19.73 14.66 -10.36
CA ILE A 223 20.45 15.80 -9.78
C ILE A 223 19.45 16.79 -9.16
N TRP A 224 18.42 17.19 -9.93
CA TRP A 224 17.38 18.09 -9.43
C TRP A 224 16.63 17.51 -8.23
N VAL A 225 16.23 16.24 -8.29
CA VAL A 225 15.58 15.54 -7.16
C VAL A 225 16.49 15.50 -5.94
N GLY A 226 17.77 15.14 -6.10
CA GLY A 226 18.74 15.11 -5.00
C GLY A 226 18.89 16.47 -4.32
N LEU A 227 19.04 17.54 -5.11
CA LEU A 227 19.15 18.91 -4.59
C LEU A 227 17.86 19.38 -3.90
N MET A 228 16.69 19.10 -4.49
CA MET A 228 15.40 19.46 -3.90
C MET A 228 15.14 18.72 -2.59
N LEU A 229 15.47 17.43 -2.51
CA LEU A 229 15.31 16.62 -1.30
C LEU A 229 16.26 17.09 -0.18
N ILE A 230 17.52 17.38 -0.50
CA ILE A 230 18.47 17.92 0.50
C ILE A 230 18.04 19.31 0.96
N GLY A 231 17.71 20.21 0.03
CA GLY A 231 17.24 21.56 0.36
C GLY A 231 15.95 21.55 1.18
N GLY A 232 14.98 20.74 0.78
CA GLY A 232 13.72 20.53 1.52
C GLY A 232 13.95 19.87 2.88
N GLY A 233 14.89 18.94 2.98
CA GLY A 233 15.27 18.31 4.23
C GLY A 233 15.87 19.29 5.24
N ILE A 234 16.81 20.13 4.79
CA ILE A 234 17.38 21.22 5.60
C ILE A 234 16.27 22.20 6.02
N PHE A 235 15.39 22.58 5.08
CA PHE A 235 14.25 23.44 5.38
C PHE A 235 13.36 22.86 6.49
N HIS A 236 13.00 21.57 6.43
CA HIS A 236 12.16 20.92 7.43
C HIS A 236 12.83 20.72 8.80
N ILE A 237 14.17 20.63 8.85
CA ILE A 237 14.93 20.62 10.10
C ILE A 237 14.94 22.02 10.74
N LEU A 238 15.09 23.07 9.93
CA LEU A 238 15.28 24.44 10.42
C LEU A 238 13.96 25.21 10.63
N THR A 239 12.81 24.65 10.24
CA THR A 239 11.52 25.34 10.30
C THR A 239 10.45 24.48 10.96
N GLN A 240 9.39 25.16 11.42
CA GLN A 240 8.20 24.54 11.99
C GLN A 240 7.02 24.66 11.00
N PRO A 241 6.04 23.73 11.04
CA PRO A 241 4.86 23.84 10.18
C PRO A 241 4.14 25.18 10.35
N PHE A 242 3.93 25.91 9.26
CA PHE A 242 3.26 27.21 9.29
C PHE A 242 1.82 27.11 9.80
N ALA A 243 1.27 28.25 10.23
CA ALA A 243 -0.06 28.32 10.85
C ALA A 243 -1.18 27.72 9.97
N TRP A 244 -1.11 27.90 8.64
CA TRP A 244 -2.09 27.32 7.72
C TRP A 244 -1.99 25.79 7.66
N ALA A 245 -0.78 25.22 7.60
CA ALA A 245 -0.56 23.77 7.58
C ALA A 245 -1.02 23.13 8.91
N ARG A 246 -0.82 23.83 10.03
CA ARG A 246 -1.29 23.40 11.35
C ARG A 246 -2.82 23.36 11.48
N ARG A 247 -3.55 24.12 10.65
CA ARG A 247 -5.02 24.17 10.65
C ARG A 247 -5.66 23.09 9.79
N ILE A 248 -4.98 22.65 8.73
CA ILE A 248 -5.55 21.74 7.72
C ILE A 248 -5.17 20.28 7.97
N LEU A 249 -3.96 20.03 8.48
CA LEU A 249 -3.45 18.66 8.68
C LEU A 249 -3.83 18.10 10.06
N ILE A 250 -3.92 16.77 10.13
CA ILE A 250 -4.10 16.03 11.38
C ILE A 250 -2.73 15.53 11.84
N TYR A 251 -2.40 15.79 13.10
CA TYR A 251 -1.11 15.47 13.70
C TYR A 251 -1.24 14.27 14.64
N SER A 252 -1.16 13.07 14.07
CA SER A 252 -1.19 11.80 14.78
C SER A 252 -0.42 10.73 13.98
N GLY A 253 0.10 9.71 14.66
CA GLY A 253 0.84 8.63 13.99
C GLY A 253 0.02 7.93 12.90
N GLU A 254 -1.28 7.74 13.11
CA GLU A 254 -2.17 7.15 12.10
C GLU A 254 -2.42 8.09 10.91
N ALA A 255 -2.51 9.41 11.14
CA ALA A 255 -2.62 10.36 10.05
C ALA A 255 -1.35 10.38 9.18
N TYR A 256 -0.17 10.41 9.80
CA TYR A 256 1.10 10.35 9.07
C TYR A 256 1.26 9.05 8.29
N LEU A 257 0.90 7.91 8.90
CA LEU A 257 0.83 6.63 8.19
C LEU A 257 -0.09 6.74 6.96
N SER A 258 -1.28 7.33 7.12
CA SER A 258 -2.24 7.50 6.03
C SER A 258 -1.69 8.33 4.87
N TYR A 259 -0.95 9.40 5.15
CA TYR A 259 -0.34 10.23 4.11
C TYR A 259 0.72 9.45 3.33
N SER A 260 1.58 8.71 4.04
CA SER A 260 2.63 7.91 3.44
C SER A 260 2.10 6.77 2.58
N ILE A 261 1.09 6.02 3.05
CA ILE A 261 0.51 4.92 2.26
C ILE A 261 -0.24 5.43 1.02
N GLY A 262 -0.84 6.64 1.08
CA GLY A 262 -1.41 7.31 -0.09
C GLY A 262 -0.33 7.68 -1.12
N ALA A 263 0.81 8.21 -0.65
CA ALA A 263 1.95 8.50 -1.52
C ALA A 263 2.54 7.22 -2.14
N VAL A 264 2.65 6.12 -1.38
CA VAL A 264 3.11 4.82 -1.89
C VAL A 264 2.13 4.25 -2.92
N ALA A 265 0.82 4.40 -2.73
CA ALA A 265 -0.18 4.00 -3.74
C ALA A 265 0.04 4.74 -5.07
N TYR A 266 0.22 6.06 -5.02
CA TYR A 266 0.56 6.85 -6.21
C TYR A 266 1.86 6.38 -6.87
N MET A 267 2.93 6.19 -6.08
CA MET A 267 4.21 5.69 -6.59
C MET A 267 4.09 4.30 -7.21
N GLY A 268 3.25 3.41 -6.66
CA GLY A 268 3.01 2.08 -7.21
C GLY A 268 2.28 2.12 -8.57
N PHE A 269 1.23 2.94 -8.70
CA PHE A 269 0.57 3.15 -10.00
C PHE A 269 1.53 3.77 -11.01
N PHE A 270 2.30 4.77 -10.57
CA PHE A 270 3.26 5.43 -11.43
C PHE A 270 4.39 4.49 -11.86
N ALA A 271 4.93 3.65 -10.96
CA ALA A 271 5.94 2.64 -11.28
C ALA A 271 5.41 1.60 -12.28
N ALA A 272 4.17 1.13 -12.10
CA ALA A 272 3.53 0.24 -13.06
C ALA A 272 3.36 0.90 -14.44
N TYR A 273 2.91 2.17 -14.47
CA TYR A 273 2.77 2.91 -15.71
C TYR A 273 4.12 3.16 -16.41
N PHE A 274 5.14 3.54 -15.64
CA PHE A 274 6.50 3.78 -16.14
C PHE A 274 7.09 2.50 -16.73
N ALA A 275 7.01 1.39 -15.99
CA ALA A 275 7.41 0.08 -16.47
C ALA A 275 6.55 -0.41 -17.63
N TRP A 276 5.33 0.08 -17.84
CA TRP A 276 4.51 -0.32 -18.98
C TRP A 276 4.94 0.36 -20.29
N VAL A 277 5.28 1.65 -20.24
CA VAL A 277 5.46 2.48 -21.45
C VAL A 277 6.90 2.85 -21.76
N ASN A 278 7.79 2.87 -20.78
CA ASN A 278 9.15 3.37 -20.96
C ASN A 278 10.11 2.25 -21.37
N ASN A 279 10.96 2.52 -22.37
CA ASN A 279 12.03 1.63 -22.83
C ASN A 279 13.44 2.18 -22.60
N THR A 280 13.58 3.32 -21.91
CA THR A 280 14.88 3.90 -21.54
C THR A 280 15.33 3.41 -20.17
N ALA A 281 14.53 3.66 -19.13
CA ALA A 281 14.77 3.19 -17.77
C ALA A 281 14.37 1.72 -17.57
N TYR A 282 13.55 1.17 -18.47
CA TYR A 282 13.22 -0.26 -18.55
C TYR A 282 13.55 -0.80 -19.95
N PRO A 283 14.85 -0.98 -20.29
CA PRO A 283 15.28 -1.46 -21.60
C PRO A 283 14.59 -2.76 -22.03
N GLU A 284 14.09 -2.81 -23.26
CA GLU A 284 13.36 -4.00 -23.75
C GLU A 284 14.22 -5.26 -23.77
N VAL A 285 15.55 -5.11 -23.94
CA VAL A 285 16.50 -6.22 -23.88
C VAL A 285 16.48 -6.97 -22.54
N PHE A 286 16.15 -6.29 -21.44
CA PHE A 286 16.09 -6.91 -20.11
C PHE A 286 14.68 -7.19 -19.63
N TYR A 287 13.71 -6.35 -20.00
CA TYR A 287 12.35 -6.38 -19.46
C TYR A 287 11.30 -6.93 -20.44
N GLY A 288 11.63 -7.05 -21.72
CA GLY A 288 10.71 -7.40 -22.79
C GLY A 288 10.07 -6.16 -23.43
N PRO A 289 9.36 -6.32 -24.56
CA PRO A 289 8.75 -5.23 -25.31
C PRO A 289 7.82 -4.36 -24.45
N VAL A 290 7.79 -3.05 -24.71
CA VAL A 290 6.82 -2.16 -24.05
C VAL A 290 5.39 -2.57 -24.40
N ARG A 291 4.45 -2.17 -23.53
CA ARG A 291 3.01 -2.38 -23.74
C ARG A 291 2.61 -3.84 -24.00
N THR A 292 3.41 -4.77 -23.47
CA THR A 292 3.21 -6.20 -23.62
C THR A 292 3.37 -6.87 -22.27
N LEU A 293 2.38 -7.70 -21.88
CA LEU A 293 2.45 -8.48 -20.63
C LEU A 293 3.10 -9.84 -20.86
N GLU A 294 2.77 -10.51 -21.97
CA GLU A 294 3.28 -11.83 -22.34
C GLU A 294 4.26 -11.74 -23.50
N SER A 295 5.46 -12.34 -23.37
CA SER A 295 6.42 -12.42 -24.49
C SER A 295 6.10 -13.56 -25.45
N ALA A 296 5.42 -14.60 -24.98
CA ALA A 296 4.92 -15.72 -25.77
C ALA A 296 3.68 -16.32 -25.07
N PRO A 297 2.84 -17.13 -25.75
CA PRO A 297 1.64 -17.72 -25.15
C PRO A 297 1.94 -18.48 -23.85
N GLY A 298 1.45 -17.95 -22.72
CA GLY A 298 1.66 -18.54 -21.39
C GLY A 298 3.01 -18.18 -20.74
N LEU A 299 3.80 -17.29 -21.33
CA LEU A 299 5.04 -16.78 -20.78
C LEU A 299 4.91 -15.28 -20.49
N VAL A 300 4.75 -14.96 -19.21
CA VAL A 300 4.68 -13.57 -18.72
C VAL A 300 6.07 -12.97 -18.68
N SER A 301 6.25 -11.85 -19.37
CA SER A 301 7.51 -11.11 -19.38
C SER A 301 7.81 -10.50 -18.00
N VAL A 302 9.06 -10.13 -17.78
CA VAL A 302 9.46 -9.41 -16.55
C VAL A 302 8.69 -8.09 -16.40
N ARG A 303 8.48 -7.36 -17.50
CA ARG A 303 7.61 -6.18 -17.53
C ARG A 303 6.19 -6.53 -17.07
N GLY A 304 5.62 -7.62 -17.59
CA GLY A 304 4.29 -8.10 -17.22
C GLY A 304 4.16 -8.37 -15.71
N TRP A 305 5.14 -9.05 -15.12
CA TRP A 305 5.17 -9.31 -13.67
C TRP A 305 5.24 -8.02 -12.85
N LEU A 306 6.14 -7.10 -13.21
CA LEU A 306 6.30 -5.83 -12.49
C LEU A 306 5.03 -4.98 -12.57
N VAL A 307 4.46 -4.81 -13.76
CA VAL A 307 3.27 -3.98 -13.98
C VAL A 307 2.08 -4.51 -13.19
N THR A 308 1.76 -5.81 -13.33
CA THR A 308 0.60 -6.41 -12.67
C THR A 308 0.73 -6.41 -11.14
N PHE A 309 1.92 -6.74 -10.62
CA PHE A 309 2.18 -6.72 -9.18
C PHE A 309 2.02 -5.31 -8.60
N HIS A 310 2.63 -4.30 -9.22
CA HIS A 310 2.58 -2.93 -8.70
C HIS A 310 1.19 -2.32 -8.77
N VAL A 311 0.36 -2.64 -9.79
CA VAL A 311 -1.05 -2.20 -9.83
C VAL A 311 -1.85 -2.79 -8.67
N VAL A 312 -1.75 -4.10 -8.45
CA VAL A 312 -2.48 -4.76 -7.35
C VAL A 312 -2.02 -4.21 -6.00
N LEU A 313 -0.71 -4.06 -5.80
CA LEU A 313 -0.16 -3.53 -4.56
C LEU A 313 -0.60 -2.08 -4.35
N ALA A 314 -0.52 -1.22 -5.37
CA ALA A 314 -0.97 0.17 -5.30
C ALA A 314 -2.44 0.30 -4.92
N LEU A 315 -3.32 -0.58 -5.45
CA LEU A 315 -4.74 -0.62 -5.07
C LEU A 315 -4.93 -0.96 -3.59
N ILE A 316 -4.18 -1.94 -3.07
CA ILE A 316 -4.23 -2.31 -1.64
C ILE A 316 -3.77 -1.13 -0.77
N PHE A 317 -2.68 -0.45 -1.15
CA PHE A 317 -2.19 0.74 -0.45
C PHE A 317 -3.18 1.90 -0.50
N LEU A 318 -3.88 2.09 -1.63
CA LEU A 318 -4.92 3.11 -1.77
C LEU A 318 -6.12 2.83 -0.85
N ILE A 319 -6.57 1.58 -0.77
CA ILE A 319 -7.63 1.19 0.16
C ILE A 319 -7.16 1.41 1.61
N GLY A 320 -5.90 1.08 1.93
CA GLY A 320 -5.28 1.37 3.21
C GLY A 320 -5.25 2.87 3.54
N HIS A 321 -4.91 3.71 2.56
CA HIS A 321 -4.93 5.18 2.68
C HIS A 321 -6.32 5.67 3.09
N ILE A 322 -7.34 5.26 2.34
CA ILE A 322 -8.72 5.63 2.62
C ILE A 322 -9.09 5.19 4.04
N TRP A 323 -8.85 3.92 4.39
CA TRP A 323 -9.16 3.39 5.72
C TRP A 323 -8.51 4.19 6.87
N HIS A 324 -7.19 4.40 6.83
CA HIS A 324 -6.48 5.07 7.91
C HIS A 324 -6.75 6.58 7.96
N ALA A 325 -6.91 7.24 6.81
CA ALA A 325 -7.25 8.66 6.76
C ALA A 325 -8.65 8.92 7.34
N LEU A 326 -9.61 8.04 7.02
CA LEU A 326 -10.96 8.07 7.59
C LEU A 326 -10.93 7.94 9.11
N ARG A 327 -10.22 6.93 9.61
CA ARG A 327 -10.11 6.66 11.05
C ARG A 327 -9.42 7.80 11.79
N ALA A 328 -8.29 8.29 11.27
CA ALA A 328 -7.57 9.42 11.85
C ALA A 328 -8.44 10.68 11.93
N ARG A 329 -9.23 10.96 10.89
CA ARG A 329 -10.17 12.11 10.87
C ARG A 329 -11.30 11.96 11.87
N ALA A 330 -11.94 10.79 11.91
CA ALA A 330 -13.02 10.53 12.84
C ALA A 330 -12.54 10.62 14.30
N THR A 331 -11.39 10.04 14.62
CA THR A 331 -10.79 10.17 15.96
C THR A 331 -10.41 11.61 16.30
N ALA A 332 -9.87 12.38 15.35
CA ALA A 332 -9.57 13.80 15.56
C ALA A 332 -10.84 14.65 15.80
N ALA A 333 -11.98 14.25 15.23
CA ALA A 333 -13.28 14.87 15.47
C ALA A 333 -13.99 14.36 16.74
N GLY A 334 -13.37 13.47 17.51
CA GLY A 334 -13.90 12.95 18.78
C GLY A 334 -14.81 11.73 18.65
N PHE A 335 -14.87 11.07 17.49
CA PHE A 335 -15.65 9.84 17.31
C PHE A 335 -14.90 8.62 17.90
N ASP A 336 -15.60 7.85 18.72
CA ASP A 336 -15.10 6.60 19.31
C ASP A 336 -15.74 5.37 18.65
N PHE A 337 -14.99 4.76 17.73
CA PHE A 337 -15.39 3.53 17.03
C PHE A 337 -15.62 2.33 17.97
N LYS A 338 -15.19 2.37 19.24
CA LYS A 338 -15.37 1.26 20.19
C LYS A 338 -16.68 1.33 20.96
N LYS A 339 -17.24 2.52 21.18
CA LYS A 339 -18.49 2.70 21.91
C LYS A 339 -19.74 2.50 21.07
N GLY A 340 -19.59 2.29 19.76
CA GLY A 340 -20.73 2.39 18.84
C GLY A 340 -21.26 3.82 18.74
N ASP A 341 -20.56 4.81 19.29
CA ASP A 341 -20.87 6.23 19.17
C ASP A 341 -20.58 6.67 17.73
N MET A 342 -21.56 6.46 16.86
CA MET A 342 -21.64 7.13 15.57
C MET A 342 -23.00 7.81 15.46
N VAL A 343 -22.93 9.14 15.55
CA VAL A 343 -23.98 10.16 15.31
C VAL A 343 -25.14 10.14 16.32
N GLN A 344 -24.87 10.59 17.55
CA GLN A 344 -25.79 11.56 18.13
C GLN A 344 -25.55 12.89 17.40
N PRO A 345 -26.60 13.64 17.00
CA PRO A 345 -26.43 15.00 16.49
C PRO A 345 -25.58 15.80 17.49
N PRO A 346 -24.81 16.81 17.05
CA PRO A 346 -24.30 17.78 18.01
C PRO A 346 -25.51 18.23 18.83
N GLN A 347 -25.51 18.02 20.14
CA GLN A 347 -26.41 18.79 20.98
C GLN A 347 -25.95 20.22 20.79
N VAL A 348 -26.70 20.94 19.96
CA VAL A 348 -26.38 22.29 19.53
C VAL A 348 -26.47 23.16 20.78
N ASN A 349 -25.33 23.39 21.43
CA ASN A 349 -25.19 24.58 22.24
C ASN A 349 -25.04 25.74 21.25
N LEU A 350 -26.16 26.43 21.00
CA LEU A 350 -26.33 27.48 19.98
C LEU A 350 -25.28 28.60 20.07
N GLN A 351 -24.57 28.73 21.20
CA GLN A 351 -23.52 29.72 21.39
C GLN A 351 -22.13 29.34 20.84
N MET A 352 -21.80 28.07 20.57
CA MET A 352 -20.51 27.68 19.97
C MET A 352 -20.58 27.42 18.45
N ALA A 353 -21.78 27.42 17.86
CA ALA A 353 -22.01 27.11 16.45
C ALA A 353 -21.51 28.21 15.47
N ALA A 354 -21.25 29.42 15.95
CA ALA A 354 -20.85 30.52 15.08
C ALA A 354 -19.37 30.46 14.61
N ALA A 355 -18.49 29.70 15.30
CA ALA A 355 -17.06 29.71 15.01
C ALA A 355 -16.55 28.55 14.13
N ASN A 356 -17.32 27.44 14.00
CA ASN A 356 -16.83 26.19 13.38
C ASN A 356 -17.59 25.76 12.10
N ASN A 357 -18.57 26.54 11.62
CA ASN A 357 -19.60 26.04 10.70
C ASN A 357 -19.41 26.34 9.20
N ALA A 358 -18.26 26.82 8.74
CA ALA A 358 -18.09 27.13 7.30
C ALA A 358 -17.35 26.07 6.48
N ILE A 359 -16.57 25.16 7.07
CA ILE A 359 -15.67 24.26 6.31
C ILE A 359 -15.90 22.75 6.58
N ASN A 360 -16.48 22.37 7.72
CA ASN A 360 -16.64 20.94 8.10
C ASN A 360 -18.01 20.31 7.79
N SER A 361 -19.01 21.11 7.35
CA SER A 361 -20.36 20.62 7.05
C SER A 361 -20.50 19.98 5.65
N GLN A 362 -19.47 20.11 4.79
CA GLN A 362 -19.43 19.56 3.43
C GLN A 362 -18.50 18.35 3.30
N ASP A 363 -18.17 17.65 4.40
CA ASP A 363 -17.28 16.50 4.30
C ASP A 363 -18.02 15.30 3.70
N VAL A 364 -17.97 15.18 2.37
CA VAL A 364 -18.48 14.05 1.55
C VAL A 364 -18.10 12.72 2.19
N THR A 365 -16.93 12.67 2.80
CA THR A 365 -16.36 11.53 3.50
C THR A 365 -17.17 11.11 4.74
N LEU A 366 -17.51 12.06 5.62
CA LEU A 366 -18.36 11.82 6.78
C LEU A 366 -19.79 11.46 6.32
N ASN A 367 -20.27 12.09 5.25
CA ASN A 367 -21.57 11.75 4.68
C ASN A 367 -21.58 10.34 4.07
N PHE A 368 -20.54 9.93 3.34
CA PHE A 368 -20.40 8.58 2.81
C PHE A 368 -20.45 7.52 3.90
N LEU A 369 -19.70 7.70 5.00
CA LEU A 369 -19.72 6.80 6.14
C LEU A 369 -21.10 6.74 6.83
N LYS A 370 -21.81 7.88 6.94
CA LYS A 370 -23.18 7.94 7.50
C LYS A 370 -24.21 7.15 6.67
N TYR A 371 -23.99 7.03 5.36
CA TYR A 371 -24.95 6.41 4.44
C TYR A 371 -24.59 4.97 4.04
N LEU A 372 -23.47 4.42 4.53
CA LEU A 372 -23.15 3.01 4.34
C LEU A 372 -24.32 2.14 4.87
N PRO A 373 -24.75 1.10 4.11
CA PRO A 373 -25.94 0.33 4.46
C PRO A 373 -25.91 -0.29 5.86
N ILE A 374 -24.73 -0.70 6.33
CA ILE A 374 -24.59 -1.26 7.69
C ILE A 374 -24.90 -0.23 8.78
N TYR A 375 -24.67 1.08 8.53
CA TYR A 375 -24.79 2.16 9.53
C TYR A 375 -25.96 3.12 9.29
N ARG A 376 -26.60 3.10 8.10
CA ARG A 376 -27.65 4.06 7.75
C ARG A 376 -28.84 3.96 8.72
N PRO A 377 -29.32 5.05 9.33
CA PRO A 377 -30.45 5.00 10.27
C PRO A 377 -31.77 4.67 9.55
N GLY A 378 -32.71 4.03 10.26
CA GLY A 378 -34.07 3.78 9.78
C GLY A 378 -34.28 2.58 8.85
N ILE A 379 -33.24 1.85 8.46
CA ILE A 379 -33.37 0.57 7.74
C ILE A 379 -33.39 -0.62 8.69
N ASN A 380 -34.31 -1.56 8.43
CA ASN A 380 -34.43 -2.80 9.16
C ASN A 380 -33.25 -3.76 8.88
N PRO A 381 -32.96 -4.71 9.77
CA PRO A 381 -31.79 -5.60 9.65
C PRO A 381 -31.77 -6.40 8.35
N LEU A 382 -32.93 -6.89 7.90
CA LEU A 382 -33.07 -7.62 6.64
C LEU A 382 -32.65 -6.78 5.44
N ALA A 383 -33.12 -5.53 5.34
CA ALA A 383 -32.79 -4.60 4.27
C ALA A 383 -31.31 -4.20 4.29
N ARG A 384 -30.71 -4.04 5.49
CA ARG A 384 -29.26 -3.84 5.63
C ARG A 384 -28.50 -5.02 5.06
N GLY A 385 -28.86 -6.22 5.47
CA GLY A 385 -28.30 -7.46 4.94
C GLY A 385 -28.43 -7.51 3.42
N LEU A 386 -29.62 -7.21 2.90
CA LEU A 386 -29.93 -7.25 1.47
C LEU A 386 -29.05 -6.29 0.66
N GLU A 387 -28.95 -5.02 1.04
CA GLU A 387 -28.12 -4.03 0.34
C GLU A 387 -26.64 -4.43 0.34
N ILE A 388 -26.12 -4.86 1.50
CA ILE A 388 -24.72 -5.28 1.63
C ILE A 388 -24.47 -6.53 0.81
N GLY A 389 -25.33 -7.54 0.96
CA GLY A 389 -25.28 -8.78 0.21
C GLY A 389 -25.25 -8.48 -1.29
N MET A 390 -26.20 -7.70 -1.79
CA MET A 390 -26.32 -7.38 -3.22
C MET A 390 -25.05 -6.73 -3.78
N ALA A 391 -24.46 -5.77 -3.05
CA ALA A 391 -23.20 -5.17 -3.45
C ALA A 391 -22.05 -6.20 -3.52
N HIS A 392 -21.89 -7.04 -2.49
CA HIS A 392 -20.83 -8.05 -2.48
C HIS A 392 -21.04 -9.10 -3.57
N GLY A 393 -22.26 -9.61 -3.72
CA GLY A 393 -22.62 -10.54 -4.78
C GLY A 393 -22.31 -10.00 -6.16
N TYR A 394 -22.69 -8.74 -6.44
CA TYR A 394 -22.45 -8.10 -7.73
C TYR A 394 -20.95 -7.99 -8.05
N TRP A 395 -20.15 -7.48 -7.11
CA TRP A 395 -18.73 -7.20 -7.36
C TRP A 395 -17.84 -8.45 -7.35
N LEU A 396 -18.22 -9.52 -6.65
CA LEU A 396 -17.43 -10.74 -6.57
C LEU A 396 -17.41 -11.55 -7.88
N VAL A 397 -18.46 -11.45 -8.70
CA VAL A 397 -18.57 -12.24 -9.94
C VAL A 397 -17.47 -11.89 -10.95
N GLY A 398 -17.16 -10.60 -11.12
CA GLY A 398 -16.18 -10.12 -12.11
C GLY A 398 -14.79 -10.73 -11.93
N PRO A 399 -14.14 -10.57 -10.76
CA PRO A 399 -12.83 -11.15 -10.49
C PRO A 399 -12.78 -12.67 -10.69
N PHE A 400 -13.80 -13.41 -10.23
CA PHE A 400 -13.86 -14.86 -10.42
C PHE A 400 -14.10 -15.26 -11.88
N ALA A 401 -14.89 -14.48 -12.63
CA ALA A 401 -15.09 -14.71 -14.05
C ALA A 401 -13.80 -14.50 -14.86
N VAL A 402 -13.05 -13.44 -14.53
CA VAL A 402 -11.75 -13.15 -15.14
C VAL A 402 -10.73 -14.24 -14.78
N LEU A 403 -10.61 -14.62 -13.51
CA LEU A 403 -9.71 -15.71 -13.09
C LEU A 403 -10.07 -17.05 -13.73
N GLY A 404 -11.36 -17.37 -13.85
CA GLY A 404 -11.84 -18.56 -14.55
C GLY A 404 -11.46 -18.57 -16.03
N SER A 405 -11.37 -17.39 -16.66
CA SER A 405 -10.97 -17.23 -18.07
C SER A 405 -9.45 -17.27 -18.33
N ILE A 406 -8.63 -17.09 -17.27
CA ILE A 406 -7.15 -17.05 -17.36
C ILE A 406 -6.51 -18.45 -17.14
N GLY A 407 -7.30 -19.47 -16.80
CA GLY A 407 -6.82 -20.84 -16.47
C GLY A 407 -7.10 -21.92 -17.53
N THR A 408 -7.01 -23.20 -17.13
CA THR A 408 -7.23 -24.41 -17.96
C THR A 408 -8.64 -24.54 -18.57
N LEU A 409 -9.58 -23.65 -18.21
CA LEU A 409 -10.94 -23.58 -18.73
C LEU A 409 -11.04 -22.40 -19.71
N ARG A 410 -10.43 -22.55 -20.89
CA ARG A 410 -10.27 -21.53 -21.94
C ARG A 410 -11.55 -21.14 -22.68
N ASP A 411 -12.73 -21.32 -22.10
CA ASP A 411 -14.00 -20.97 -22.75
C ASP A 411 -14.60 -19.72 -22.11
N ALA A 412 -14.55 -18.60 -22.84
CA ALA A 412 -15.15 -17.33 -22.44
C ALA A 412 -16.65 -17.47 -22.12
N ASN A 413 -17.32 -18.49 -22.68
CA ASN A 413 -18.73 -18.77 -22.43
C ASN A 413 -19.01 -19.38 -21.03
N ILE A 414 -17.99 -19.92 -20.35
CA ILE A 414 -18.12 -20.57 -19.04
C ILE A 414 -17.59 -19.66 -17.91
N GLY A 415 -16.75 -18.66 -18.23
CA GLY A 415 -16.16 -17.74 -17.25
C GLY A 415 -17.21 -17.03 -16.38
N ALA A 416 -18.29 -16.51 -16.98
CA ALA A 416 -19.38 -15.88 -16.24
C ALA A 416 -20.09 -16.86 -15.28
N LEU A 417 -20.29 -18.11 -15.71
CA LEU A 417 -20.90 -19.16 -14.89
C LEU A 417 -19.99 -19.56 -13.72
N VAL A 418 -18.68 -19.68 -13.96
CA VAL A 418 -17.68 -19.92 -12.90
C VAL A 418 -17.66 -18.76 -11.92
N GLY A 419 -17.74 -17.52 -12.42
CA GLY A 419 -17.85 -16.32 -11.61
C GLY A 419 -19.07 -16.35 -10.69
N LEU A 420 -20.24 -16.71 -11.22
CA LEU A 420 -21.48 -16.87 -10.46
C LEU A 420 -21.35 -17.94 -9.37
N LEU A 421 -20.87 -19.13 -9.71
CA LEU A 421 -20.75 -20.26 -8.78
C LEU A 421 -19.73 -19.97 -7.67
N ALA A 422 -18.58 -19.38 -8.01
CA ALA A 422 -17.54 -19.02 -7.04
C ALA A 422 -17.99 -17.88 -6.11
N ALA A 423 -18.62 -16.83 -6.66
CA ALA A 423 -19.20 -15.76 -5.86
C ALA A 423 -20.30 -16.28 -4.93
N GLY A 424 -21.21 -17.11 -5.44
CA GLY A 424 -22.27 -17.74 -4.65
C GLY A 424 -21.72 -18.65 -3.55
N GLY A 425 -20.68 -19.44 -3.83
CA GLY A 425 -19.98 -20.27 -2.85
C GLY A 425 -19.34 -19.44 -1.74
N LEU A 426 -18.67 -18.33 -2.10
CA LEU A 426 -18.07 -17.43 -1.10
C LEU A 426 -19.14 -16.73 -0.25
N ILE A 427 -20.23 -16.26 -0.86
CA ILE A 427 -21.37 -15.68 -0.12
C ILE A 427 -21.98 -16.69 0.85
N LEU A 428 -22.12 -17.95 0.45
CA LEU A 428 -22.60 -19.01 1.34
C LEU A 428 -21.66 -19.23 2.53
N LEU A 429 -20.35 -19.31 2.29
CA LEU A 429 -19.36 -19.46 3.35
C LEU A 429 -19.38 -18.28 4.33
N LEU A 430 -19.46 -17.05 3.81
CA LEU A 430 -19.59 -15.84 4.64
C LEU A 430 -20.89 -15.83 5.44
N THR A 431 -22.00 -16.26 4.83
CA THR A 431 -23.31 -16.37 5.50
C THR A 431 -23.24 -17.38 6.65
N ILE A 432 -22.62 -18.54 6.44
CA ILE A 432 -22.38 -19.53 7.50
C ILE A 432 -21.53 -18.91 8.62
N GLY A 433 -20.48 -18.17 8.26
CA GLY A 433 -19.66 -17.43 9.22
C GLY A 433 -20.47 -16.43 10.05
N PHE A 434 -21.36 -15.66 9.43
CA PHE A 434 -22.26 -14.74 10.13
C PHE A 434 -23.25 -15.47 11.04
N SER A 435 -23.81 -16.60 10.61
CA SER A 435 -24.69 -17.43 11.46
C SER A 435 -23.97 -17.97 12.70
N ILE A 436 -22.74 -18.47 12.53
CA ILE A 436 -21.91 -18.95 13.65
C ILE A 436 -21.58 -17.78 14.60
N TYR A 437 -21.26 -16.60 14.06
CA TYR A 437 -21.01 -15.42 14.87
C TYR A 437 -22.24 -15.03 15.71
N GLY A 438 -23.42 -14.94 15.10
CA GLY A 438 -24.67 -14.57 15.79
C GLY A 438 -25.01 -15.52 16.93
N THR A 439 -24.93 -16.82 16.67
CA THR A 439 -25.22 -17.87 17.67
C THR A 439 -24.19 -17.91 18.80
N THR A 440 -22.90 -17.70 18.51
CA THR A 440 -21.86 -17.77 19.55
C THR A 440 -21.70 -16.50 20.39
N LYS A 441 -22.10 -15.34 19.85
CA LYS A 441 -21.92 -14.03 20.51
C LYS A 441 -23.18 -13.42 21.09
N LEU A 442 -24.35 -13.63 20.47
CA LEU A 442 -25.58 -12.91 20.82
C LEU A 442 -26.58 -13.79 21.61
N GLU A 443 -26.33 -15.09 21.75
CA GLU A 443 -27.19 -16.01 22.51
C GLU A 443 -27.11 -15.75 24.03
N LYS A 444 -28.27 -15.52 24.67
CA LYS A 444 -28.43 -15.46 26.13
C LYS A 444 -28.19 -16.86 26.72
N ARG A 445 -26.94 -17.22 27.03
CA ARG A 445 -26.70 -18.27 28.03
C ARG A 445 -27.02 -17.70 29.41
N LEU A 446 -27.84 -18.41 30.17
CA LEU A 446 -28.01 -18.25 31.62
C LEU A 446 -26.62 -18.04 32.26
N GLU A 447 -26.31 -16.80 32.64
CA GLU A 447 -25.06 -16.44 33.30
C GLU A 447 -25.12 -16.91 34.75
N THR A 448 -24.58 -18.09 35.05
CA THR A 448 -24.29 -18.50 36.43
C THR A 448 -22.79 -18.52 36.75
N LEU A 449 -21.91 -18.27 35.78
CA LEU A 449 -20.47 -18.09 36.01
C LEU A 449 -19.88 -17.04 35.06
N PRO A 450 -19.02 -16.12 35.52
CA PRO A 450 -18.32 -15.19 34.65
C PRO A 450 -17.36 -15.96 33.74
N ARG A 451 -17.55 -15.85 32.42
CA ARG A 451 -16.60 -16.38 31.43
C ARG A 451 -15.33 -15.52 31.46
N PRO A 452 -14.13 -16.10 31.57
CA PRO A 452 -12.90 -15.34 31.45
C PRO A 452 -12.75 -14.79 30.02
N ALA A 453 -12.45 -13.51 29.91
CA ALA A 453 -12.48 -12.70 28.69
C ALA A 453 -11.32 -13.00 27.71
N PHE A 454 -11.21 -14.24 27.21
CA PHE A 454 -10.13 -14.65 26.31
C PHE A 454 -10.42 -14.44 24.81
N ALA A 455 -11.55 -13.85 24.43
CA ALA A 455 -11.91 -13.62 23.02
C ALA A 455 -12.72 -12.34 22.82
N ALA A 456 -12.09 -11.19 23.06
CA ALA A 456 -12.62 -9.89 22.69
C ALA A 456 -12.06 -9.45 21.33
N THR A 457 -12.81 -9.67 20.25
CA THR A 457 -12.55 -9.05 18.94
C THR A 457 -13.86 -8.75 18.19
N VAL A 458 -14.02 -7.45 17.90
CA VAL A 458 -14.88 -6.70 16.96
C VAL A 458 -15.85 -5.75 17.69
N PRO A 459 -15.85 -4.43 17.40
CA PRO A 459 -16.67 -3.43 18.10
C PRO A 459 -18.17 -3.70 17.93
N ASN A 460 -18.95 -3.24 18.91
CA ASN A 460 -20.40 -3.36 18.96
C ASN A 460 -21.05 -3.03 17.61
N VAL A 461 -21.64 -4.06 16.99
CA VAL A 461 -22.56 -3.91 15.85
C VAL A 461 -23.66 -2.89 16.23
N PRO A 462 -24.24 -2.16 15.26
CA PRO A 462 -25.34 -1.22 15.52
C PRO A 462 -26.36 -1.83 16.48
N GLU A 463 -26.97 -1.03 17.36
CA GLU A 463 -27.95 -1.52 18.35
C GLU A 463 -29.00 -2.46 17.74
N ALA A 464 -29.44 -2.12 16.52
CA ALA A 464 -30.35 -2.92 15.67
C ALA A 464 -29.77 -4.24 15.11
N LEU A 465 -28.61 -4.69 15.58
CA LEU A 465 -27.94 -5.95 15.22
C LEU A 465 -27.36 -6.65 16.46
N GLN A 466 -27.68 -6.18 17.66
CA GLN A 466 -27.15 -6.72 18.91
C GLN A 466 -28.00 -7.85 19.49
N ASN A 467 -29.09 -8.25 18.83
CA ASN A 467 -29.88 -9.41 19.22
C ASN A 467 -29.84 -10.50 18.14
N VAL A 468 -30.10 -11.75 18.56
CA VAL A 468 -30.01 -12.94 17.70
C VAL A 468 -31.00 -12.86 16.53
N ASP A 469 -32.21 -12.35 16.78
CA ASP A 469 -33.28 -12.31 15.78
C ASP A 469 -32.97 -11.30 14.65
N GLU A 470 -32.51 -10.11 15.00
CA GLU A 470 -32.08 -9.07 14.07
C GLU A 470 -30.81 -9.48 13.32
N TRP A 471 -29.86 -10.14 14.00
CA TRP A 471 -28.67 -10.67 13.35
C TRP A 471 -29.00 -11.80 12.37
N SER A 472 -29.97 -12.65 12.71
CA SER A 472 -30.50 -13.69 11.82
C SER A 472 -31.18 -13.08 10.59
N GLN A 473 -31.98 -12.04 10.78
CA GLN A 473 -32.59 -11.28 9.67
C GLN A 473 -31.54 -10.63 8.78
N PHE A 474 -30.51 -10.02 9.36
CA PHE A 474 -29.38 -9.47 8.62
C PHE A 474 -28.64 -10.53 7.81
N THR A 475 -28.32 -11.66 8.43
CA THR A 475 -27.61 -12.77 7.78
C THR A 475 -28.43 -13.34 6.63
N THR A 476 -29.74 -13.48 6.83
CA THR A 476 -30.69 -13.88 5.78
C THR A 476 -30.72 -12.88 4.63
N GLY A 477 -30.78 -11.59 4.94
CA GLY A 477 -30.72 -10.51 3.96
C GLY A 477 -29.42 -10.54 3.16
N PHE A 478 -28.29 -10.72 3.84
CA PHE A 478 -26.96 -10.82 3.20
C PHE A 478 -26.88 -11.98 2.22
N PHE A 479 -27.42 -13.14 2.59
CA PHE A 479 -27.45 -14.29 1.69
C PHE A 479 -28.33 -14.04 0.45
N ILE A 480 -29.58 -13.60 0.66
CA ILE A 480 -30.53 -13.34 -0.43
C ILE A 480 -29.97 -12.25 -1.35
N GLY A 481 -29.46 -11.17 -0.78
CA GLY A 481 -28.84 -10.07 -1.50
C GLY A 481 -27.61 -10.55 -2.26
N GLY A 482 -26.71 -11.30 -1.62
CA GLY A 482 -25.48 -11.81 -2.21
C GLY A 482 -25.71 -12.73 -3.41
N ILE A 483 -26.63 -13.68 -3.28
CA ILE A 483 -27.00 -14.54 -4.41
C ILE A 483 -27.70 -13.73 -5.51
N GLY A 484 -28.62 -12.83 -5.15
CA GLY A 484 -29.33 -11.98 -6.11
C GLY A 484 -28.40 -11.05 -6.89
N GLY A 485 -27.45 -10.41 -6.21
CA GLY A 485 -26.44 -9.54 -6.82
C GLY A 485 -25.50 -10.31 -7.74
N ALA A 486 -25.10 -11.53 -7.36
CA ALA A 486 -24.27 -12.38 -8.20
C ALA A 486 -25.01 -12.85 -9.47
N ILE A 487 -26.28 -13.25 -9.34
CA ILE A 487 -27.13 -13.59 -10.49
C ILE A 487 -27.30 -12.37 -11.41
N PHE A 488 -27.55 -11.19 -10.85
CA PHE A 488 -27.70 -9.96 -11.62
C PHE A 488 -26.42 -9.62 -12.41
N ALA A 489 -25.25 -9.70 -11.77
CA ALA A 489 -23.97 -9.50 -12.46
C ALA A 489 -23.76 -10.53 -13.59
N TYR A 490 -24.06 -11.81 -13.33
CA TYR A 490 -24.00 -12.87 -14.34
C TYR A 490 -24.91 -12.59 -15.54
N LEU A 491 -26.15 -12.16 -15.30
CA LEU A 491 -27.10 -11.83 -16.37
C LEU A 491 -26.62 -10.64 -17.20
N ILE A 492 -26.00 -9.62 -16.59
CA ILE A 492 -25.39 -8.50 -17.31
C ILE A 492 -24.25 -8.99 -18.20
N LEU A 493 -23.34 -9.80 -17.65
CA LEU A 493 -22.21 -10.34 -18.41
C LEU A 493 -22.67 -11.17 -19.61
N ASN A 494 -23.72 -11.97 -19.46
CA ASN A 494 -24.27 -12.80 -20.53
C ASN A 494 -25.18 -12.05 -21.51
N SER A 495 -25.69 -10.87 -21.13
CA SER A 495 -26.55 -10.05 -21.98
C SER A 495 -25.82 -8.86 -22.59
N TRP A 496 -24.49 -8.83 -22.49
CA TRP A 496 -23.66 -7.69 -22.91
C TRP A 496 -23.87 -7.30 -24.37
N SER A 497 -24.01 -8.30 -25.26
CA SER A 497 -24.30 -8.07 -26.69
C SER A 497 -25.65 -7.39 -26.93
N ALA A 498 -26.67 -7.69 -26.12
CA ALA A 498 -27.97 -7.02 -26.17
C ALA A 498 -27.87 -5.55 -25.71
N PHE A 499 -27.06 -5.26 -24.68
CA PHE A 499 -26.81 -3.89 -24.24
C PHE A 499 -26.01 -3.09 -25.28
N GLN A 500 -25.03 -3.70 -25.94
CA GLN A 500 -24.31 -3.07 -27.05
C GLN A 500 -25.22 -2.76 -28.24
N ALA A 501 -26.22 -3.60 -28.52
CA ALA A 501 -27.21 -3.37 -29.57
C ALA A 501 -28.20 -2.24 -29.26
N ILE A 502 -28.35 -1.86 -27.98
CA ILE A 502 -29.19 -0.73 -27.54
C ILE A 502 -28.39 0.59 -27.50
N ALA A 503 -27.07 0.50 -27.33
CA ALA A 503 -26.18 1.67 -27.23
C ALA A 503 -25.67 2.18 -28.60
N ASN A 504 -25.85 1.41 -29.67
CA ASN A 504 -25.69 1.81 -31.06
C ASN A 504 -27.05 2.12 -31.67
#